data_AF-A0A938ZPS4-F1
#
_entry.id   AF-A0A938ZPS4-F1
#
_cell.length_a   1.000
_cell.length_b   1.000
_cell.length_c   1.000
_cell.angle_alpha   90.00
_cell.angle_beta   90.00
_cell.angle_gamma   90.00
#
_symmetry.space_group_name_H-M   'P 1'
#
loop_
_entity.id
_entity.type
_entity.pdbx_description
1 polymer ?
#
loop_
_entity_poly.entity_id
_entity_poly.type
_entity_poly.pdbx_seq_one_letter_code
_entity_poly.pdbx_strand_id
1 'polypeptide(L)'
;MSIQDTVSNWEQLLEIAQKNTPARRVRRPGQSPSTAPIPSSLHKLPPDTEPPVLLYRDTNSWCPFCERVWFALEEKEIPFATEFIDLTNKPKWYTDLVPTTLVPAAKIEDKLVYESKDILLALEERFGPTLLPEDPEENTVARQWLEDAETNGVRDIAYKFLRQPPEDPHELASLQAAFEAKLDELEQLLGKYPGPYFLSTFSVVDITYSPHLDRLAANLPVYRGYQLKGNPRYPRINAWFEALKQRPAYHRVKSDDTTNNLLLRRRWGVTPIGNPSPPDPAISQEIQFRAEAAERLTDNREVALGDILKNSGVQALAVNGDTTAVKEAVDFHLRLLADYLINGNGAALPWGRVGGKDNADPTAAAVGAITLAYVRNRICAPRDMSAGAATAFRAAADKVLASLY
;
A
#
# COMPACT_ATOMS: atom_id res chain seq x y z
N MET A 1 -18.91 -30.58 20.16
CA MET A 1 -17.79 -29.62 20.12
C MET A 1 -18.38 -28.33 19.57
N SER A 2 -18.26 -27.22 20.29
CA SER A 2 -18.75 -25.93 19.76
C SER A 2 -17.92 -25.56 18.54
N ILE A 3 -18.48 -24.86 17.57
CA ILE A 3 -17.71 -24.29 16.44
C ILE A 3 -16.57 -23.40 16.96
N GLN A 4 -16.72 -22.80 18.15
CA GLN A 4 -15.69 -22.03 18.84
C GLN A 4 -14.47 -22.88 19.27
N ASP A 5 -14.64 -24.18 19.48
CA ASP A 5 -13.55 -25.09 19.89
C ASP A 5 -12.72 -25.61 18.71
N THR A 6 -13.15 -25.32 17.47
CA THR A 6 -12.50 -25.83 16.23
C THR A 6 -11.46 -24.88 15.64
N VAL A 7 -11.40 -23.63 16.11
CA VAL A 7 -10.45 -22.62 15.60
C VAL A 7 -9.32 -22.45 16.63
N SER A 8 -8.08 -22.45 16.14
CA SER A 8 -6.89 -22.23 16.99
C SER A 8 -7.02 -20.93 17.81
N ASN A 9 -6.45 -20.93 19.02
CA ASN A 9 -6.42 -19.71 19.83
C ASN A 9 -5.41 -18.69 19.26
N TRP A 10 -5.50 -17.44 19.72
CA TRP A 10 -4.67 -16.37 19.17
C TRP A 10 -3.17 -16.60 19.37
N GLU A 11 -2.76 -17.19 20.49
CA GLU A 11 -1.34 -17.48 20.79
C GLU A 11 -0.77 -18.51 19.80
N GLN A 12 -1.53 -19.58 19.51
CA GLN A 12 -1.15 -20.61 18.53
C GLN A 12 -1.09 -20.02 17.11
N LEU A 13 -2.09 -19.22 16.73
CA LEU A 13 -2.12 -18.56 15.42
C LEU A 13 -0.91 -17.64 15.24
N LEU A 14 -0.57 -16.86 16.27
CA LEU A 14 0.60 -15.98 16.23
C LEU A 14 1.90 -16.77 16.03
N GLU A 15 2.09 -17.83 16.82
CA GLU A 15 3.30 -18.65 16.77
C GLU A 15 3.50 -19.28 15.37
N ILE A 16 2.43 -19.81 14.77
CA ILE A 16 2.51 -20.40 13.42
C ILE A 16 2.75 -19.32 12.37
N ALA A 17 2.08 -18.17 12.47
CA ALA A 17 2.27 -17.06 11.54
C ALA A 17 3.72 -16.53 11.58
N GLN A 18 4.30 -16.37 12.77
CA GLN A 18 5.69 -15.92 12.95
C GLN A 18 6.72 -16.88 12.34
N LYS A 19 6.49 -18.20 12.42
CA LYS A 19 7.38 -19.20 11.79
C LYS A 19 7.44 -19.08 10.27
N ASN A 20 6.40 -18.55 9.65
CA ASN A 20 6.27 -18.44 8.19
C ASN A 20 6.40 -16.99 7.67
N THR A 21 6.55 -16.01 8.57
CA THR A 21 6.67 -14.61 8.19
C THR A 21 8.12 -14.16 8.27
N PRO A 22 8.73 -13.72 7.16
CA PRO A 22 10.01 -13.04 7.24
C PRO A 22 9.85 -11.73 8.02
N ALA A 23 10.72 -11.49 9.00
CA ALA A 23 10.72 -10.25 9.77
C ALA A 23 10.92 -9.04 8.84
N ARG A 24 9.82 -8.35 8.54
CA ARG A 24 9.78 -7.17 7.65
C ARG A 24 9.21 -5.94 8.33
N ARG A 25 8.62 -6.10 9.52
CA ARG A 25 7.88 -5.07 10.24
C ARG A 25 8.08 -5.21 11.74
N VAL A 26 7.96 -4.09 12.44
CA VAL A 26 8.05 -4.03 13.89
C VAL A 26 6.78 -3.39 14.45
N ARG A 27 6.34 -3.88 15.62
CA ARG A 27 5.25 -3.27 16.38
C ARG A 27 5.73 -1.98 17.03
N ARG A 28 4.87 -0.97 17.07
CA ARG A 28 5.10 0.33 17.68
C ARG A 28 4.05 0.59 18.77
N PRO A 29 4.27 0.06 19.99
CA PRO A 29 3.31 0.19 21.08
C PRO A 29 3.01 1.67 21.37
N GLY A 30 1.71 2.01 21.47
CA GLY A 30 1.28 3.38 21.76
C GLY A 30 1.43 4.38 20.60
N GLN A 31 1.85 3.94 19.40
CA GLN A 31 2.00 4.81 18.24
C GLN A 31 0.99 4.46 17.13
N SER A 32 0.71 5.43 16.26
CA SER A 32 -0.13 5.27 15.07
C SER A 32 0.67 5.67 13.82
N PRO A 33 0.81 4.82 12.79
CA PRO A 33 0.36 3.43 12.76
C PRO A 33 1.07 2.54 13.79
N SER A 34 0.39 1.51 14.27
CA SER A 34 0.89 0.57 15.30
C SER A 34 1.97 -0.39 14.79
N THR A 35 2.24 -0.36 13.48
CA THR A 35 3.32 -1.11 12.84
C THR A 35 4.12 -0.20 11.94
N ALA A 36 5.39 -0.53 11.74
CA ALA A 36 6.23 0.11 10.73
C ALA A 36 7.08 -0.92 9.99
N PRO A 37 7.37 -0.70 8.69
CA PRO A 37 8.38 -1.45 7.98
C PRO A 37 9.75 -1.33 8.67
N ILE A 38 10.46 -2.45 8.79
CA ILE A 38 11.88 -2.45 9.16
C ILE A 38 12.66 -2.19 7.86
N PRO A 39 13.45 -1.12 7.75
CA PRO A 39 14.32 -0.87 6.59
C PRO A 39 15.14 -2.09 6.21
N SER A 40 15.23 -2.42 4.92
CA SER A 40 16.01 -3.59 4.47
C SER A 40 17.48 -3.48 4.85
N SER A 41 17.99 -2.25 4.93
CA SER A 41 19.37 -1.89 5.21
C SER A 41 19.71 -1.76 6.69
N LEU A 42 18.75 -1.83 7.61
CA LEU A 42 19.01 -1.54 9.03
C LEU A 42 20.06 -2.48 9.65
N HIS A 43 20.10 -3.73 9.19
CA HIS A 43 21.08 -4.75 9.63
C HIS A 43 22.53 -4.40 9.28
N LYS A 44 22.77 -3.43 8.38
CA LYS A 44 24.12 -2.95 8.03
C LYS A 44 24.74 -2.07 9.11
N LEU A 45 23.93 -1.56 10.05
CA LEU A 45 24.42 -0.78 11.17
C LEU A 45 24.77 -1.69 12.36
N PRO A 46 25.80 -1.34 13.15
CA PRO A 46 25.98 -1.94 14.47
C PRO A 46 24.74 -1.70 15.34
N PRO A 47 24.46 -2.58 16.31
CA PRO A 47 23.44 -2.32 17.33
C PRO A 47 23.59 -0.93 17.95
N ASP A 48 22.47 -0.29 18.29
CA ASP A 48 22.40 1.02 18.96
C ASP A 48 23.02 2.20 18.18
N THR A 49 23.31 2.04 16.88
CA THR A 49 23.77 3.13 16.02
C THR A 49 22.57 3.86 15.40
N GLU A 50 22.54 5.19 15.52
CA GLU A 50 21.51 6.00 14.87
C GLU A 50 21.69 5.95 13.33
N PRO A 51 20.62 5.70 12.56
CA PRO A 51 20.72 5.70 11.11
C PRO A 51 21.12 7.07 10.55
N PRO A 52 21.94 7.12 9.47
CA PRO A 52 22.40 8.38 8.87
C PRO A 52 21.27 9.19 8.21
N VAL A 53 20.06 8.63 8.07
CA VAL A 53 18.90 9.33 7.54
C VAL A 53 17.71 9.14 8.48
N LEU A 54 17.08 10.24 8.90
CA LEU A 54 15.74 10.23 9.50
C LEU A 54 14.73 10.77 8.49
N LEU A 55 13.83 9.91 8.01
CA LEU A 55 12.79 10.26 7.07
C LEU A 55 11.51 10.67 7.80
N TYR A 56 11.06 11.91 7.61
CA TYR A 56 9.73 12.37 7.99
C TYR A 56 8.76 12.10 6.83
N ARG A 57 7.79 11.22 7.05
CA ARG A 57 6.82 10.82 6.02
C ARG A 57 5.42 10.63 6.57
N ASP A 58 4.45 10.54 5.68
CA ASP A 58 3.06 10.41 6.07
C ASP A 58 2.76 9.10 6.80
N THR A 59 1.88 9.17 7.81
CA THR A 59 1.42 8.01 8.61
C THR A 59 0.77 6.91 7.77
N ASN A 60 0.14 7.26 6.65
CA ASN A 60 -0.70 6.33 5.90
C ASN A 60 -0.01 5.65 4.71
N SER A 61 1.20 6.05 4.33
CA SER A 61 1.85 5.62 3.09
C SER A 61 1.04 5.93 1.82
N TRP A 62 0.25 7.00 1.84
CA TRP A 62 -0.52 7.49 0.71
C TRP A 62 0.25 8.49 -0.14
N CYS A 63 1.21 9.20 0.45
CA CYS A 63 1.94 10.26 -0.24
C CYS A 63 2.90 9.70 -1.30
N PRO A 64 2.68 9.96 -2.61
CA PRO A 64 3.59 9.50 -3.66
C PRO A 64 4.98 10.13 -3.56
N PHE A 65 5.08 11.35 -3.03
CA PHE A 65 6.37 12.04 -2.83
C PHE A 65 7.20 11.40 -1.71
N CYS A 66 6.56 10.94 -0.64
CA CYS A 66 7.24 10.16 0.40
C CYS A 66 7.70 8.81 -0.12
N GLU A 67 6.91 8.19 -1.00
CA GLU A 67 7.26 6.92 -1.64
C GLU A 67 8.52 7.05 -2.50
N ARG A 68 8.73 8.15 -3.22
CA ARG A 68 9.98 8.39 -3.97
C ARG A 68 11.22 8.26 -3.09
N VAL A 69 11.23 8.97 -1.97
CA VAL A 69 12.39 8.99 -1.05
C VAL A 69 12.56 7.64 -0.39
N TRP A 70 11.47 7.03 0.07
CA TRP A 70 11.53 5.69 0.67
C TRP A 70 12.03 4.64 -0.33
N PHE A 71 11.59 4.71 -1.60
CA PHE A 71 12.07 3.82 -2.64
C PHE A 71 13.58 3.98 -2.84
N ALA A 72 14.07 5.21 -2.97
CA ALA A 72 15.51 5.45 -3.12
C ALA A 72 16.33 4.95 -1.93
N LEU A 73 15.85 5.13 -0.70
CA LEU A 73 16.53 4.63 0.50
C LEU A 73 16.62 3.09 0.52
N GLU A 74 15.53 2.41 0.16
CA GLU A 74 15.50 0.94 0.09
C GLU A 74 16.33 0.41 -1.08
N GLU A 75 16.30 1.08 -2.24
CA GLU A 75 17.03 0.68 -3.44
C GLU A 75 18.54 0.87 -3.29
N LYS A 76 18.97 1.99 -2.71
CA LYS A 76 20.38 2.25 -2.37
C LYS A 76 20.84 1.51 -1.12
N GLU A 77 19.92 0.81 -0.46
CA GLU A 77 20.11 0.14 0.82
C GLU A 77 20.79 1.03 1.87
N ILE A 78 20.39 2.30 1.93
CA ILE A 78 20.86 3.27 2.94
C ILE A 78 20.11 2.98 4.24
N PRO A 79 20.77 2.78 5.39
CA PRO A 79 20.07 2.65 6.66
C PRO A 79 19.32 3.95 7.03
N PHE A 80 18.06 3.85 7.44
CA PHE A 80 17.26 5.01 7.82
C PHE A 80 16.31 4.74 8.97
N ALA A 81 15.95 5.77 9.72
CA ALA A 81 14.83 5.78 10.66
C ALA A 81 13.62 6.50 10.03
N THR A 82 12.43 6.29 10.59
CA THR A 82 11.20 6.94 10.11
C THR A 82 10.45 7.60 11.26
N GLU A 83 10.12 8.88 11.08
CA GLU A 83 9.16 9.61 11.91
C GLU A 83 7.87 9.84 11.11
N PHE A 84 6.73 9.50 11.70
CA PHE A 84 5.46 9.50 10.99
C PHE A 84 4.65 10.76 11.31
N ILE A 85 4.25 11.47 10.26
CA ILE A 85 3.51 12.73 10.34
C ILE A 85 2.07 12.49 9.94
N ASP A 86 1.12 12.77 10.85
CA ASP A 86 -0.30 12.78 10.52
C ASP A 86 -0.60 14.01 9.65
N LEU A 87 -0.99 13.78 8.39
CA LEU A 87 -1.28 14.85 7.44
C LEU A 87 -2.55 15.63 7.77
N THR A 88 -3.45 15.05 8.56
CA THR A 88 -4.71 15.68 8.98
C THR A 88 -4.50 16.56 10.20
N ASN A 89 -3.60 16.15 11.10
CA ASN A 89 -3.28 16.85 12.34
C ASN A 89 -1.76 16.89 12.55
N LYS A 90 -1.07 17.69 11.74
CA LYS A 90 0.40 17.79 11.79
C LYS A 90 0.84 18.34 13.15
N PRO A 91 1.81 17.70 13.82
CA PRO A 91 2.27 18.17 15.11
C PRO A 91 3.04 19.48 14.97
N LYS A 92 2.86 20.39 15.93
CA LYS A 92 3.47 21.73 15.90
C LYS A 92 5.00 21.70 15.75
N TRP A 93 5.68 20.76 16.41
CA TRP A 93 7.13 20.62 16.31
C TRP A 93 7.59 20.37 14.87
N TYR A 94 6.78 19.67 14.05
CA TYR A 94 7.12 19.38 12.66
C TYR A 94 6.94 20.62 11.78
N THR A 95 5.84 21.34 11.98
CA THR A 95 5.56 22.57 11.22
C THR A 95 6.51 23.71 11.59
N ASP A 96 7.07 23.70 12.79
CA ASP A 96 8.12 24.63 13.20
C ASP A 96 9.49 24.22 12.62
N LEU A 97 9.72 22.92 12.37
CA LEU A 97 10.96 22.38 11.81
C LEU A 97 11.05 22.54 10.28
N VAL A 98 9.97 22.22 9.55
CA VAL A 98 9.95 22.18 8.08
C VAL A 98 9.18 23.39 7.53
N PRO A 99 9.84 24.36 6.86
CA PRO A 99 9.22 25.61 6.43
C PRO A 99 7.98 25.43 5.53
N THR A 100 7.98 24.43 4.66
CA THR A 100 6.84 24.16 3.77
C THR A 100 5.69 23.47 4.50
N THR A 101 5.94 22.93 5.70
CA THR A 101 5.03 22.05 6.46
C THR A 101 4.64 20.75 5.74
N LEU A 102 5.19 20.50 4.54
CA LEU A 102 4.88 19.33 3.72
C LEU A 102 5.80 18.16 4.04
N VAL A 103 5.40 16.97 3.63
CA VAL A 103 6.24 15.76 3.61
C VAL A 103 6.51 15.37 2.14
N PRO A 104 7.62 14.70 1.82
CA PRO A 104 8.68 14.28 2.74
C PRO A 104 9.59 15.42 3.17
N ALA A 105 10.20 15.24 4.34
CA ALA A 105 11.44 15.90 4.74
C ALA A 105 12.39 14.82 5.27
N ALA A 106 13.69 15.07 5.24
CA ALA A 106 14.70 14.15 5.74
C ALA A 106 15.79 14.91 6.48
N LYS A 107 16.18 14.40 7.65
CA LYS A 107 17.45 14.76 8.27
C LYS A 107 18.49 13.80 7.70
N ILE A 108 19.36 14.28 6.82
CA ILE A 108 20.47 13.51 6.24
C ILE A 108 21.71 13.92 7.04
N GLU A 109 22.15 13.01 7.90
CA GLU A 109 23.09 13.25 9.01
C GLU A 109 22.57 14.41 9.89
N ASP A 110 23.15 15.59 9.77
CA ASP A 110 22.76 16.80 10.52
C ASP A 110 22.06 17.87 9.69
N LYS A 111 21.87 17.63 8.38
CA LYS A 111 21.23 18.59 7.49
C LYS A 111 19.77 18.23 7.23
N LEU A 112 18.87 19.17 7.52
CA LEU A 112 17.47 19.07 7.10
C LEU A 112 17.36 19.39 5.60
N VAL A 113 16.74 18.48 4.85
CA VAL A 113 16.40 18.64 3.44
C VAL A 113 14.91 18.32 3.28
N TYR A 114 14.19 19.12 2.51
CA TYR A 114 12.77 18.94 2.20
C TYR A 114 12.54 19.12 0.71
N GLU A 115 11.35 18.74 0.22
CA GLU A 115 11.05 18.46 -1.19
C GLU A 115 11.61 17.12 -1.68
N SER A 116 10.76 16.25 -2.24
CA SER A 116 11.19 14.88 -2.60
C SER A 116 12.34 14.86 -3.61
N LYS A 117 12.35 15.80 -4.56
CA LYS A 117 13.40 15.93 -5.59
C LYS A 117 14.74 16.27 -4.94
N ASP A 118 14.76 17.28 -4.08
CA ASP A 118 15.98 17.77 -3.45
C ASP A 118 16.53 16.74 -2.46
N ILE A 119 15.65 16.00 -1.77
CA ILE A 119 16.06 14.87 -0.94
C ILE A 119 16.71 13.76 -1.79
N LEU A 120 16.12 13.39 -2.93
CA LEU A 120 16.73 12.40 -3.84
C LEU A 120 18.13 12.85 -4.28
N LEU A 121 18.28 14.12 -4.73
CA LEU A 121 19.56 14.67 -5.14
C LEU A 121 20.59 14.69 -4.00
N ALA A 122 20.17 15.03 -2.78
CA ALA A 122 21.03 15.00 -1.61
C ALA A 122 21.47 13.57 -1.27
N LEU A 123 20.59 12.56 -1.40
CA LEU A 123 20.97 11.16 -1.22
C LEU A 123 22.00 10.70 -2.26
N GLU A 124 21.88 11.16 -3.51
CA GLU A 124 22.84 10.86 -4.58
C GLU A 124 24.21 11.48 -4.34
N GLU A 125 24.27 12.70 -3.81
CA GLU A 125 25.52 13.37 -3.49
C GLU A 125 26.24 12.73 -2.28
N ARG A 126 25.47 12.29 -1.27
CA ARG A 126 26.02 11.84 0.01
C ARG A 126 26.29 10.34 0.08
N PHE A 127 25.54 9.50 -0.64
CA PHE A 127 25.62 8.05 -0.52
C PHE A 127 25.86 7.37 -1.87
N GLY A 128 26.99 6.68 -1.98
CA GLY A 128 27.30 5.76 -3.07
C GLY A 128 26.79 4.34 -2.81
N PRO A 129 26.61 3.51 -3.85
CA PRO A 129 26.69 3.87 -5.28
C PRO A 129 25.53 4.77 -5.72
N THR A 130 25.77 5.60 -6.74
CA THR A 130 24.76 6.51 -7.31
C THR A 130 23.76 5.76 -8.20
N LEU A 131 22.51 6.20 -8.19
CA LEU A 131 21.45 5.83 -9.14
C LEU A 131 21.38 6.82 -10.32
N LEU A 132 22.32 7.77 -10.42
CA LEU A 132 22.49 8.55 -11.63
C LEU A 132 23.43 7.80 -12.59
N PRO A 133 23.24 7.92 -13.91
CA PRO A 133 24.14 7.32 -14.89
C PRO A 133 25.60 7.76 -14.70
N GLU A 134 26.53 6.85 -14.97
CA GLU A 134 27.97 7.16 -14.99
C GLU A 134 28.35 8.02 -16.19
N ASP A 135 27.65 7.84 -17.33
CA ASP A 135 27.85 8.67 -18.51
C ASP A 135 27.47 10.14 -18.20
N PRO A 136 28.37 11.11 -18.42
CA PRO A 136 28.13 12.51 -18.05
C PRO A 136 26.95 13.16 -18.78
N GLU A 137 26.67 12.77 -20.04
CA GLU A 137 25.56 13.31 -20.80
C GLU A 137 24.24 12.75 -20.27
N GLU A 138 24.14 11.44 -20.07
CA GLU A 138 22.96 10.82 -19.45
C GLU A 138 22.74 11.32 -18.02
N ASN A 139 23.80 11.55 -17.23
CA ASN A 139 23.69 12.14 -15.90
C ASN A 139 23.07 13.54 -15.92
N THR A 140 23.51 14.37 -16.87
CA THR A 140 22.95 15.71 -17.07
C THR A 140 21.49 15.64 -17.45
N VAL A 141 21.12 14.73 -18.37
CA VAL A 141 19.73 14.48 -18.76
C VAL A 141 18.89 14.00 -17.57
N ALA A 142 19.41 13.09 -16.75
CA ALA A 142 18.73 12.59 -15.56
C ALA A 142 18.36 13.73 -14.60
N ARG A 143 19.31 14.62 -14.32
CA ARG A 143 19.11 15.77 -13.42
C ARG A 143 18.11 16.77 -14.00
N GLN A 144 18.16 17.02 -15.30
CA GLN A 144 17.18 17.87 -15.97
C GLN A 144 15.77 17.25 -15.88
N TRP A 145 15.63 15.94 -16.08
CA TRP A 145 14.34 15.27 -15.99
C TRP A 145 13.76 15.25 -14.58
N LEU A 146 14.59 15.23 -13.55
CA LEU A 146 14.11 15.40 -12.17
C LEU A 146 13.48 16.79 -11.95
N GLU A 147 14.02 17.83 -12.59
CA GLU A 147 13.43 19.18 -12.57
C GLU A 147 12.13 19.22 -13.37
N ASP A 148 12.18 18.71 -14.60
CA ASP A 148 11.06 18.74 -15.54
C ASP A 148 9.89 17.88 -15.04
N ALA A 149 10.12 16.81 -14.29
CA ALA A 149 9.07 15.93 -13.77
C ALA A 149 8.05 16.67 -12.88
N GLU A 150 8.42 17.80 -12.28
CA GLU A 150 7.51 18.62 -11.50
C GLU A 150 6.66 19.57 -12.36
N THR A 151 7.08 19.87 -13.59
CA THR A 151 6.53 20.94 -14.43
C THR A 151 6.05 20.49 -15.82
N ASN A 152 6.37 19.27 -16.25
CA ASN A 152 6.05 18.75 -17.59
C ASN A 152 4.55 18.45 -17.83
N GLY A 153 3.72 18.59 -16.79
CA GLY A 153 2.27 18.49 -16.86
C GLY A 153 1.71 17.06 -16.92
N VAL A 154 2.54 16.01 -17.00
CA VAL A 154 2.08 14.60 -17.05
C VAL A 154 1.22 14.26 -15.84
N ARG A 155 1.73 14.55 -14.64
CA ARG A 155 1.01 14.33 -13.38
C ARG A 155 -0.31 15.10 -13.37
N ASP A 156 -0.25 16.38 -13.69
CA ASP A 156 -1.37 17.29 -13.52
C ASP A 156 -2.51 16.96 -14.49
N ILE A 157 -2.20 16.64 -15.75
CA ILE A 157 -3.23 16.23 -16.73
C ILE A 157 -3.84 14.88 -16.34
N ALA A 158 -3.02 13.93 -15.87
CA ALA A 158 -3.49 12.60 -15.50
C ALA A 158 -4.46 12.66 -14.30
N TYR A 159 -4.15 13.45 -13.26
CA TYR A 159 -5.04 13.61 -12.11
C TYR A 159 -6.24 14.52 -12.40
N LYS A 160 -6.18 15.41 -13.40
CA LYS A 160 -7.37 16.13 -13.90
C LYS A 160 -8.31 15.14 -14.59
N PHE A 161 -7.80 14.37 -15.55
CA PHE A 161 -8.57 13.32 -16.22
C PHE A 161 -9.19 12.34 -15.22
N LEU A 162 -8.40 11.79 -14.30
CA LEU A 162 -8.83 10.83 -13.28
C LEU A 162 -9.92 11.35 -12.33
N ARG A 163 -10.03 12.68 -12.14
CA ARG A 163 -11.01 13.29 -11.21
C ARG A 163 -12.16 14.01 -11.90
N GLN A 164 -12.08 14.24 -13.21
CA GLN A 164 -13.14 14.88 -13.99
C GLN A 164 -14.52 14.21 -13.81
N PRO A 165 -15.56 14.93 -13.40
CA PRO A 165 -16.91 14.35 -13.29
C PRO A 165 -17.40 13.81 -14.66
N PRO A 166 -18.05 12.62 -14.69
CA PRO A 166 -18.53 12.03 -15.94
C PRO A 166 -19.68 12.80 -16.60
N GLU A 167 -20.30 13.74 -15.89
CA GLU A 167 -21.41 14.58 -16.37
C GLU A 167 -20.97 15.63 -17.40
N ASP A 168 -19.67 15.82 -17.61
CA ASP A 168 -19.11 16.63 -18.70
C ASP A 168 -18.30 15.76 -19.69
N PRO A 169 -18.98 15.13 -20.67
CA PRO A 169 -18.32 14.21 -21.62
C PRO A 169 -17.32 14.90 -22.55
N HIS A 170 -17.51 16.19 -22.84
CA HIS A 170 -16.62 16.91 -23.76
C HIS A 170 -15.28 17.21 -23.08
N GLU A 171 -15.31 17.75 -21.86
CA GLU A 171 -14.10 17.97 -21.07
C GLU A 171 -13.41 16.64 -20.74
N LEU A 172 -14.18 15.59 -20.43
CA LEU A 172 -13.61 14.26 -20.16
C LEU A 172 -12.85 13.71 -21.38
N ALA A 173 -13.42 13.80 -22.59
CA ALA A 173 -12.77 13.37 -23.82
C ALA A 173 -11.53 14.21 -24.14
N SER A 174 -11.59 15.53 -23.94
CA SER A 174 -10.45 16.44 -24.08
C SER A 174 -9.30 16.08 -23.14
N LEU A 175 -9.60 15.85 -21.85
CA LEU A 175 -8.62 15.45 -20.84
C LEU A 175 -8.05 14.06 -21.11
N GLN A 176 -8.85 13.11 -21.61
CA GLN A 176 -8.35 11.81 -22.03
C GLN A 176 -7.35 11.96 -23.19
N ALA A 177 -7.69 12.71 -24.22
CA ALA A 177 -6.79 12.93 -25.36
C ALA A 177 -5.49 13.62 -24.94
N ALA A 178 -5.57 14.62 -24.05
CA ALA A 178 -4.40 15.30 -23.50
C ALA A 178 -3.54 14.36 -22.63
N PHE A 179 -4.16 13.47 -21.85
CA PHE A 179 -3.44 12.47 -21.07
C PHE A 179 -2.77 11.44 -21.99
N GLU A 180 -3.45 10.94 -23.02
CA GLU A 180 -2.89 10.03 -24.01
C GLU A 180 -1.70 10.64 -24.77
N ALA A 181 -1.75 11.95 -25.09
CA ALA A 181 -0.62 12.67 -25.68
C ALA A 181 0.59 12.71 -24.73
N LYS A 182 0.37 12.90 -23.41
CA LYS A 182 1.43 12.79 -22.40
C LYS A 182 1.98 11.38 -22.26
N LEU A 183 1.15 10.35 -22.42
CA LEU A 183 1.64 8.97 -22.47
C LEU A 183 2.45 8.69 -23.74
N ASP A 184 2.06 9.26 -24.88
CA ASP A 184 2.86 9.15 -26.12
C ASP A 184 4.23 9.82 -25.96
N GLU A 185 4.30 10.99 -25.29
CA GLU A 185 5.57 11.64 -24.93
C GLU A 185 6.43 10.70 -24.06
N LEU A 186 5.87 10.14 -22.97
CA LEU A 186 6.59 9.21 -22.10
C LEU A 186 7.06 7.94 -22.83
N GLU A 187 6.22 7.38 -23.69
CA GLU A 187 6.55 6.21 -24.52
C GLU A 187 7.73 6.50 -25.47
N GLN A 188 7.81 7.72 -26.03
CA GLN A 188 8.97 8.15 -26.83
C GLN A 188 10.23 8.30 -25.97
N LEU A 189 10.10 8.90 -24.77
CA LEU A 189 11.23 9.07 -23.85
C LEU A 189 11.84 7.73 -23.41
N LEU A 190 10.99 6.74 -23.07
CA LEU A 190 11.42 5.37 -22.77
C LEU A 190 12.08 4.66 -23.97
N GLY A 191 11.91 5.17 -25.19
CA GLY A 191 12.53 4.64 -26.39
C GLY A 191 13.88 5.27 -26.75
N LYS A 192 14.33 6.28 -26.01
CA LYS A 192 15.54 7.05 -26.33
C LYS A 192 16.84 6.31 -25.95
N TYR A 193 16.80 5.50 -24.90
CA TYR A 193 17.95 4.76 -24.36
C TYR A 193 17.71 3.25 -24.43
N PRO A 194 18.76 2.43 -24.50
CA PRO A 194 18.61 0.98 -24.46
C PRO A 194 18.04 0.50 -23.12
N GLY A 195 17.22 -0.55 -23.16
CA GLY A 195 16.63 -1.16 -21.97
C GLY A 195 15.21 -0.68 -21.68
N PRO A 196 14.62 -1.11 -20.55
CA PRO A 196 13.22 -0.82 -20.21
C PRO A 196 13.03 0.43 -19.35
N TYR A 197 14.11 1.14 -19.00
CA TYR A 197 14.09 2.28 -18.09
C TYR A 197 14.13 3.60 -18.86
N PHE A 198 13.91 4.70 -18.15
CA PHE A 198 13.98 6.05 -18.72
C PHE A 198 15.36 6.42 -19.27
N LEU A 199 16.41 5.82 -18.72
CA LEU A 199 17.82 5.98 -19.12
C LEU A 199 18.42 4.59 -19.37
N SER A 200 19.71 4.51 -19.72
CA SER A 200 20.36 3.23 -20.03
C SER A 200 20.38 2.25 -18.84
N THR A 201 20.27 2.76 -17.61
CA THR A 201 20.13 1.98 -16.39
C THR A 201 18.99 2.51 -15.52
N PHE A 202 18.51 1.69 -14.59
CA PHE A 202 17.52 2.15 -13.60
C PHE A 202 18.09 3.31 -12.80
N SER A 203 17.29 4.35 -12.62
CA SER A 203 17.74 5.60 -12.04
C SER A 203 16.73 6.26 -11.11
N VAL A 204 17.15 7.36 -10.47
CA VAL A 204 16.26 8.27 -9.73
C VAL A 204 15.12 8.83 -10.58
N VAL A 205 15.24 8.84 -11.91
CA VAL A 205 14.13 9.23 -12.81
C VAL A 205 12.99 8.20 -12.71
N ASP A 206 13.29 6.91 -12.78
CA ASP A 206 12.29 5.85 -12.67
C ASP A 206 11.56 5.90 -11.30
N ILE A 207 12.32 6.16 -10.23
CA ILE A 207 11.78 6.40 -8.89
C ILE A 207 10.84 7.61 -8.88
N THR A 208 11.15 8.66 -9.63
CA THR A 208 10.36 9.89 -9.65
C THR A 208 8.98 9.69 -10.30
N TYR A 209 8.90 8.87 -11.35
CA TYR A 209 7.63 8.58 -12.06
C TYR A 209 6.82 7.43 -11.45
N SER A 210 7.47 6.43 -10.85
CA SER A 210 6.80 5.19 -10.38
C SER A 210 5.59 5.41 -9.46
N PRO A 211 5.63 6.25 -8.41
CA PRO A 211 4.52 6.31 -7.46
C PRO A 211 3.22 6.85 -8.09
N HIS A 212 3.35 7.80 -9.03
CA HIS A 212 2.19 8.36 -9.72
C HIS A 212 1.66 7.42 -10.80
N LEU A 213 2.54 6.84 -11.62
CA LEU A 213 2.12 5.92 -12.67
C LEU A 213 1.48 4.64 -12.10
N ASP A 214 1.95 4.15 -10.96
CA ASP A 214 1.30 3.01 -10.29
C ASP A 214 -0.08 3.34 -9.71
N ARG A 215 -0.24 4.51 -9.09
CA ARG A 215 -1.54 4.97 -8.60
C ARG A 215 -2.52 5.12 -9.76
N LEU A 216 -2.09 5.74 -10.86
CA LEU A 216 -2.88 5.87 -12.08
C LEU A 216 -3.25 4.50 -12.67
N ALA A 217 -2.30 3.57 -12.74
CA ALA A 217 -2.56 2.20 -13.21
C ALA A 217 -3.59 1.45 -12.36
N ALA A 218 -3.62 1.69 -11.04
CA ALA A 218 -4.61 1.11 -10.14
C ALA A 218 -5.98 1.81 -10.24
N ASN A 219 -5.99 3.13 -10.47
CA ASN A 219 -7.19 3.95 -10.39
C ASN A 219 -7.96 4.07 -11.71
N LEU A 220 -7.26 4.29 -12.82
CA LEU A 220 -7.89 4.54 -14.12
C LEU A 220 -8.84 3.40 -14.57
N PRO A 221 -8.56 2.11 -14.33
CA PRO A 221 -9.51 1.06 -14.69
C PRO A 221 -10.84 1.17 -13.94
N VAL A 222 -10.80 1.53 -12.65
CA VAL A 222 -11.98 1.59 -11.77
C VAL A 222 -12.81 2.86 -11.99
N TYR A 223 -12.13 3.98 -12.23
CA TYR A 223 -12.77 5.30 -12.28
C TYR A 223 -12.98 5.81 -13.71
N ARG A 224 -12.25 5.27 -14.69
CA ARG A 224 -12.30 5.73 -16.10
C ARG A 224 -12.46 4.61 -17.11
N GLY A 225 -12.44 3.33 -16.71
CA GLY A 225 -12.41 2.22 -17.66
C GLY A 225 -11.17 2.26 -18.56
N TYR A 226 -10.13 3.00 -18.15
CA TYR A 226 -8.93 3.21 -18.94
C TYR A 226 -7.80 2.36 -18.39
N GLN A 227 -7.27 1.46 -19.22
CA GLN A 227 -6.20 0.56 -18.82
C GLN A 227 -4.84 1.15 -19.21
N LEU A 228 -3.98 1.38 -18.23
CA LEU A 228 -2.59 1.81 -18.46
C LEU A 228 -1.65 0.60 -18.63
N LYS A 229 -1.66 -0.34 -17.68
CA LYS A 229 -0.85 -1.58 -17.72
C LYS A 229 -1.44 -2.59 -18.71
N GLY A 230 -0.62 -3.12 -19.60
CA GLY A 230 -1.04 -4.07 -20.65
C GLY A 230 -1.70 -3.41 -21.85
N ASN A 231 -1.68 -2.08 -21.95
CA ASN A 231 -2.22 -1.35 -23.10
C ASN A 231 -1.28 -1.50 -24.31
N PRO A 232 -1.71 -2.10 -25.43
CA PRO A 232 -0.83 -2.38 -26.57
C PRO A 232 -0.32 -1.13 -27.28
N ARG A 233 -0.91 0.06 -27.05
CA ARG A 233 -0.38 1.34 -27.56
C ARG A 233 0.96 1.73 -26.92
N TYR A 234 1.21 1.27 -25.70
CA TYR A 234 2.37 1.69 -24.89
C TYR A 234 3.27 0.51 -24.50
N PRO A 235 3.89 -0.19 -25.47
CA PRO A 235 4.71 -1.36 -25.20
C PRO A 235 5.91 -1.06 -24.29
N ARG A 236 6.52 0.13 -24.35
CA ARG A 236 7.66 0.47 -23.48
C ARG A 236 7.21 0.82 -22.07
N ILE A 237 6.08 1.53 -21.90
CA ILE A 237 5.50 1.73 -20.57
C ILE A 237 5.17 0.38 -19.92
N ASN A 238 4.65 -0.59 -20.69
CA ASN A 238 4.41 -1.94 -20.19
C ASN A 238 5.72 -2.62 -19.77
N ALA A 239 6.76 -2.58 -20.62
CA ALA A 239 8.07 -3.15 -20.31
C ALA A 239 8.70 -2.49 -19.07
N TRP A 240 8.52 -1.18 -18.90
CA TRP A 240 8.98 -0.44 -17.72
C TRP A 240 8.28 -0.90 -16.44
N PHE A 241 6.96 -1.09 -16.45
CA PHE A 241 6.25 -1.67 -15.31
C PHE A 241 6.73 -3.10 -14.98
N GLU A 242 6.98 -3.93 -15.99
CA GLU A 242 7.52 -5.27 -15.75
C GLU A 242 8.95 -5.23 -15.20
N ALA A 243 9.78 -4.28 -15.64
CA ALA A 243 11.12 -4.08 -15.10
C ALA A 243 11.10 -3.59 -13.66
N LEU A 244 10.21 -2.65 -13.30
CA LEU A 244 10.00 -2.20 -11.92
C LEU A 244 9.59 -3.35 -10.99
N LYS A 245 8.74 -4.26 -11.45
CA LYS A 245 8.33 -5.44 -10.67
C LYS A 245 9.50 -6.37 -10.32
N GLN A 246 10.61 -6.33 -11.07
CA GLN A 246 11.80 -7.12 -10.76
C GLN A 246 12.64 -6.51 -9.62
N ARG A 247 12.35 -5.28 -9.18
CA ARG A 247 13.12 -4.60 -8.14
C ARG A 247 12.61 -4.96 -6.74
N PRO A 248 13.44 -5.53 -5.85
CA PRO A 248 12.99 -5.85 -4.49
C PRO A 248 12.52 -4.63 -3.69
N ALA A 249 13.20 -3.49 -3.80
CA ALA A 249 12.85 -2.26 -3.10
C ALA A 249 11.46 -1.73 -3.50
N TYR A 250 11.06 -1.92 -4.76
CA TYR A 250 9.72 -1.55 -5.24
C TYR A 250 8.60 -2.25 -4.44
N HIS A 251 8.74 -3.54 -4.16
CA HIS A 251 7.74 -4.30 -3.39
C HIS A 251 7.65 -3.91 -1.91
N ARG A 252 8.66 -3.19 -1.40
CA ARG A 252 8.68 -2.70 -0.02
C ARG A 252 7.87 -1.41 0.14
N VAL A 253 7.84 -0.59 -0.91
CA VAL A 253 7.27 0.77 -0.86
C VAL A 253 5.93 0.89 -1.59
N LYS A 254 5.67 0.02 -2.57
CA LYS A 254 4.45 0.08 -3.36
C LYS A 254 3.20 -0.19 -2.52
N SER A 255 2.12 0.46 -2.91
CA SER A 255 0.77 0.18 -2.41
C SER A 255 0.13 -0.99 -3.18
N ASP A 256 -1.06 -1.40 -2.74
CA ASP A 256 -1.94 -2.27 -3.51
C ASP A 256 -3.06 -1.46 -4.19
N ASP A 257 -3.68 -2.05 -5.20
CA ASP A 257 -4.68 -1.37 -6.01
C ASP A 257 -5.91 -0.98 -5.20
N THR A 258 -6.32 -1.81 -4.24
CA THR A 258 -7.51 -1.53 -3.42
C THR A 258 -7.30 -0.33 -2.51
N THR A 259 -6.13 -0.19 -1.89
CA THR A 259 -5.73 0.94 -1.05
C THR A 259 -5.74 2.21 -1.87
N ASN A 260 -5.13 2.19 -3.06
CA ASN A 260 -5.13 3.33 -3.97
C ASN A 260 -6.55 3.71 -4.41
N ASN A 261 -7.40 2.73 -4.70
CA ASN A 261 -8.78 2.97 -5.11
C ASN A 261 -9.65 3.54 -3.98
N LEU A 262 -9.51 3.05 -2.75
CA LEU A 262 -10.25 3.56 -1.60
C LEU A 262 -9.81 4.98 -1.20
N LEU A 263 -8.53 5.30 -1.39
CA LEU A 263 -8.01 6.64 -1.13
C LEU A 263 -8.71 7.71 -1.97
N LEU A 264 -8.92 7.44 -3.27
CA LEU A 264 -9.57 8.40 -4.18
C LEU A 264 -10.95 8.82 -3.69
N ARG A 265 -11.78 7.82 -3.36
CA ARG A 265 -13.13 8.02 -2.82
C ARG A 265 -13.09 8.81 -1.51
N ARG A 266 -12.20 8.44 -0.59
CA ARG A 266 -12.11 9.07 0.74
C ARG A 266 -11.63 10.52 0.67
N ARG A 267 -10.64 10.82 -0.18
CA ARG A 267 -9.95 12.11 -0.18
C ARG A 267 -10.54 13.13 -1.13
N TRP A 268 -11.10 12.69 -2.25
CA TRP A 268 -11.64 13.57 -3.30
C TRP A 268 -13.07 13.26 -3.71
N GLY A 269 -13.75 12.30 -3.09
CA GLY A 269 -15.17 12.02 -3.35
C GLY A 269 -15.46 11.46 -4.74
N VAL A 270 -14.45 10.98 -5.46
CA VAL A 270 -14.64 10.42 -6.81
C VAL A 270 -15.43 9.10 -6.71
N THR A 271 -16.44 8.95 -7.55
CA THR A 271 -17.29 7.76 -7.60
C THR A 271 -16.74 6.75 -8.60
N PRO A 272 -16.59 5.46 -8.23
CA PRO A 272 -16.15 4.43 -9.17
C PRO A 272 -17.23 4.18 -10.23
N ILE A 273 -16.82 3.91 -11.47
CA ILE A 273 -17.74 3.54 -12.57
C ILE A 273 -17.76 2.03 -12.84
N GLY A 274 -16.79 1.31 -12.29
CA GLY A 274 -16.68 -0.14 -12.36
C GLY A 274 -16.26 -0.75 -11.04
N ASN A 275 -16.25 -2.08 -10.98
CA ASN A 275 -15.74 -2.79 -9.83
C ASN A 275 -14.21 -2.82 -9.84
N PRO A 276 -13.54 -2.79 -8.66
CA PRO A 276 -12.13 -3.08 -8.57
C PRO A 276 -11.81 -4.47 -9.14
N SER A 277 -10.62 -4.61 -9.73
CA SER A 277 -10.11 -5.92 -10.10
C SER A 277 -10.03 -6.84 -8.86
N PRO A 278 -10.33 -8.14 -9.00
CA PRO A 278 -10.16 -9.07 -7.90
C PRO A 278 -8.68 -9.16 -7.47
N PRO A 279 -8.41 -9.56 -6.21
CA PRO A 279 -7.04 -9.83 -5.77
C PRO A 279 -6.33 -10.84 -6.67
N ASP A 280 -5.04 -10.62 -6.91
CA ASP A 280 -4.21 -11.54 -7.70
C ASP A 280 -4.17 -12.94 -7.04
N PRO A 281 -4.65 -14.01 -7.72
CA PRO A 281 -4.71 -15.33 -7.14
C PRO A 281 -3.33 -15.89 -6.76
N ALA A 282 -2.31 -15.69 -7.59
CA ALA A 282 -0.97 -16.21 -7.34
C ALA A 282 -0.37 -15.59 -6.07
N ILE A 283 -0.41 -14.26 -5.97
CA ILE A 283 0.06 -13.52 -4.79
C ILE A 283 -0.76 -13.93 -3.55
N SER A 284 -2.09 -14.08 -3.69
CA SER A 284 -2.97 -14.36 -2.56
C SER A 284 -2.72 -15.72 -1.89
N GLN A 285 -2.15 -16.69 -2.61
CA GLN A 285 -1.91 -18.05 -2.12
C GLN A 285 -0.51 -18.24 -1.54
N GLU A 286 0.42 -17.32 -1.79
CA GLU A 286 1.78 -17.41 -1.24
C GLU A 286 1.77 -17.38 0.29
N ILE A 287 2.38 -18.40 0.89
CA ILE A 287 2.36 -18.58 2.35
C ILE A 287 3.03 -17.41 3.07
N GLN A 288 4.11 -16.83 2.53
CA GLN A 288 4.78 -15.68 3.15
C GLN A 288 3.87 -14.46 3.32
N PHE A 289 2.98 -14.20 2.36
CA PHE A 289 2.06 -13.06 2.39
C PHE A 289 0.86 -13.35 3.27
N ARG A 290 0.32 -14.56 3.21
CA ARG A 290 -0.75 -14.98 4.12
C ARG A 290 -0.29 -15.00 5.57
N ALA A 291 0.91 -15.51 5.83
CA ALA A 291 1.51 -15.52 7.16
C ALA A 291 1.74 -14.09 7.68
N GLU A 292 2.29 -13.17 6.86
CA GLU A 292 2.44 -11.77 7.27
C GLU A 292 1.08 -11.15 7.63
N ALA A 293 0.05 -11.39 6.82
CA ALA A 293 -1.29 -10.91 7.09
C ALA A 293 -1.87 -11.47 8.41
N ALA A 294 -1.69 -12.77 8.67
CA ALA A 294 -2.14 -13.42 9.90
C ALA A 294 -1.38 -12.92 11.14
N GLU A 295 -0.06 -12.76 11.03
CA GLU A 295 0.79 -12.24 12.09
C GLU A 295 0.36 -10.81 12.45
N ARG A 296 0.20 -9.94 11.44
CA ARG A 296 -0.21 -8.55 11.65
C ARG A 296 -1.63 -8.43 12.21
N LEU A 297 -2.57 -9.26 11.78
CA LEU A 297 -3.92 -9.30 12.34
C LEU A 297 -3.87 -9.72 13.82
N THR A 298 -3.14 -10.79 14.12
CA THR A 298 -3.06 -11.36 15.47
C THR A 298 -2.34 -10.42 16.45
N ASP A 299 -1.24 -9.81 16.03
CA ASP A 299 -0.48 -8.82 16.81
C ASP A 299 -1.30 -7.55 17.14
N ASN A 300 -2.21 -7.18 16.25
CA ASN A 300 -3.04 -5.96 16.37
C ASN A 300 -4.50 -6.26 16.73
N ARG A 301 -4.82 -7.48 17.17
CA ARG A 301 -6.20 -7.96 17.35
C ARG A 301 -7.07 -7.06 18.21
N GLU A 302 -6.54 -6.53 19.31
CA GLU A 302 -7.29 -5.68 20.24
C GLU A 302 -7.65 -4.33 19.60
N VAL A 303 -6.71 -3.74 18.84
CA VAL A 303 -6.92 -2.48 18.12
C VAL A 303 -7.90 -2.70 16.98
N ALA A 304 -7.79 -3.80 16.24
CA ALA A 304 -8.72 -4.16 15.18
C ALA A 304 -10.14 -4.35 15.73
N LEU A 305 -10.30 -5.14 16.80
CA LEU A 305 -11.58 -5.37 17.46
C LEU A 305 -12.21 -4.05 17.94
N GLY A 306 -11.42 -3.17 18.58
CA GLY A 306 -11.88 -1.86 19.01
C GLY A 306 -12.33 -0.96 17.85
N ASP A 307 -11.57 -0.93 16.75
CA ASP A 307 -11.90 -0.16 15.54
C ASP A 307 -13.20 -0.68 14.90
N ILE A 308 -13.36 -2.00 14.79
CA ILE A 308 -14.57 -2.63 14.23
C ILE A 308 -15.79 -2.29 15.07
N LEU A 309 -15.75 -2.50 16.39
CA LEU A 309 -16.89 -2.22 17.27
C LEU A 309 -17.31 -0.75 17.18
N LYS A 310 -16.33 0.16 17.11
CA LYS A 310 -16.59 1.61 17.06
C LYS A 310 -17.12 2.09 15.70
N ASN A 311 -16.57 1.58 14.59
CA ASN A 311 -16.68 2.24 13.29
C ASN A 311 -17.38 1.41 12.21
N SER A 312 -17.68 0.13 12.44
CA SER A 312 -18.33 -0.73 11.43
C SER A 312 -19.87 -0.69 11.47
N GLY A 313 -20.46 -0.17 12.55
CA GLY A 313 -21.90 -0.24 12.80
C GLY A 313 -22.38 -1.57 13.41
N VAL A 314 -21.48 -2.53 13.64
CA VAL A 314 -21.83 -3.88 14.13
C VAL A 314 -22.52 -3.88 15.50
N GLN A 315 -22.27 -2.85 16.33
CA GLN A 315 -22.92 -2.69 17.64
C GLN A 315 -24.44 -2.51 17.55
N ALA A 316 -24.97 -2.10 16.39
CA ALA A 316 -26.42 -2.01 16.18
C ALA A 316 -27.13 -3.38 16.27
N LEU A 317 -26.38 -4.49 16.23
CA LEU A 317 -26.89 -5.86 16.37
C LEU A 317 -26.93 -6.34 17.83
N ALA A 318 -26.58 -5.49 18.80
CA ALA A 318 -26.66 -5.82 20.22
C ALA A 318 -28.11 -5.98 20.69
N VAL A 319 -28.36 -7.00 21.51
CA VAL A 319 -29.70 -7.26 22.09
C VAL A 319 -29.79 -6.57 23.44
N ASN A 320 -30.83 -5.75 23.65
CA ASN A 320 -31.04 -4.98 24.89
C ASN A 320 -29.83 -4.12 25.32
N GLY A 321 -29.00 -3.69 24.35
CA GLY A 321 -27.78 -2.93 24.62
C GLY A 321 -26.60 -3.76 25.12
N ASP A 322 -26.72 -5.09 25.27
CA ASP A 322 -25.60 -5.98 25.60
C ASP A 322 -24.76 -6.29 24.36
N THR A 323 -23.52 -5.79 24.34
CA THR A 323 -22.56 -5.98 23.24
C THR A 323 -21.70 -7.24 23.40
N THR A 324 -21.88 -8.03 24.46
CA THR A 324 -21.01 -9.19 24.78
C THR A 324 -20.99 -10.19 23.64
N ALA A 325 -22.16 -10.65 23.18
CA ALA A 325 -22.28 -11.58 22.07
C ALA A 325 -21.73 -11.00 20.74
N VAL A 326 -21.91 -9.70 20.50
CA VAL A 326 -21.35 -9.03 19.32
C VAL A 326 -19.82 -9.05 19.38
N LYS A 327 -19.23 -8.74 20.54
CA LYS A 327 -17.78 -8.75 20.74
C LYS A 327 -17.19 -10.15 20.54
N GLU A 328 -17.83 -11.17 21.10
CA GLU A 328 -17.41 -12.57 20.94
C GLU A 328 -17.50 -13.02 19.48
N ALA A 329 -18.57 -12.63 18.77
CA ALA A 329 -18.72 -12.92 17.36
C ALA A 329 -17.68 -12.18 16.49
N VAL A 330 -17.36 -10.91 16.76
CA VAL A 330 -16.26 -10.19 16.08
C VAL A 330 -14.94 -10.93 16.28
N ASP A 331 -14.58 -11.24 17.54
CA ASP A 331 -13.34 -11.95 17.86
C ASP A 331 -13.25 -13.32 17.16
N PHE A 332 -14.34 -14.09 17.18
CA PHE A 332 -14.42 -15.39 16.51
C PHE A 332 -14.15 -15.27 15.00
N HIS A 333 -14.76 -14.30 14.30
CA HIS A 333 -14.58 -14.16 12.86
C HIS A 333 -13.18 -13.64 12.49
N LEU A 334 -12.55 -12.82 13.34
CA LEU A 334 -11.16 -12.44 13.15
C LEU A 334 -10.21 -13.63 13.36
N ARG A 335 -10.47 -14.49 14.34
CA ARG A 335 -9.71 -15.75 14.52
C ARG A 335 -9.88 -16.68 13.33
N LEU A 336 -11.11 -16.84 12.84
CA LEU A 336 -11.39 -17.65 11.66
C LEU A 336 -10.64 -17.14 10.41
N LEU A 337 -10.57 -15.81 10.24
CA LEU A 337 -9.78 -15.20 9.18
C LEU A 337 -8.28 -15.47 9.33
N ALA A 338 -7.73 -15.31 10.54
CA ALA A 338 -6.33 -15.61 10.82
C ALA A 338 -6.00 -17.10 10.59
N ASP A 339 -6.88 -18.01 11.01
CA ASP A 339 -6.73 -19.45 10.77
C ASP A 339 -6.74 -19.77 9.26
N TYR A 340 -7.69 -19.20 8.50
CA TYR A 340 -7.72 -19.38 7.05
C TYR A 340 -6.47 -18.82 6.36
N LEU A 341 -5.93 -17.69 6.81
CA LEU A 341 -4.68 -17.16 6.27
C LEU A 341 -3.55 -18.18 6.44
N ILE A 342 -3.40 -18.79 7.62
CA ILE A 342 -2.36 -19.78 7.92
C ILE A 342 -2.59 -21.08 7.13
N ASN A 343 -3.77 -21.67 7.23
CA ASN A 343 -4.06 -23.01 6.75
C ASN A 343 -4.55 -23.06 5.28
N GLY A 344 -4.95 -21.91 4.73
CA GLY A 344 -5.50 -21.79 3.37
C GLY A 344 -6.71 -22.70 3.17
N ASN A 345 -6.76 -23.41 2.05
CA ASN A 345 -7.84 -24.36 1.75
C ASN A 345 -7.88 -25.58 2.68
N GLY A 346 -6.86 -25.78 3.52
CA GLY A 346 -6.89 -26.78 4.59
C GLY A 346 -7.67 -26.34 5.83
N ALA A 347 -8.04 -25.06 5.93
CA ALA A 347 -8.85 -24.55 7.04
C ALA A 347 -10.29 -25.09 6.96
N ALA A 348 -10.79 -25.60 8.07
CA ALA A 348 -12.20 -25.95 8.19
C ALA A 348 -13.02 -24.66 8.28
N LEU A 349 -13.72 -24.29 7.21
CA LEU A 349 -14.71 -23.22 7.26
C LEU A 349 -16.00 -23.82 7.83
N PRO A 350 -16.41 -23.45 9.07
CA PRO A 350 -17.46 -24.15 9.81
C PRO A 350 -18.80 -24.21 9.07
N TRP A 351 -19.01 -23.26 8.18
CA TRP A 351 -20.24 -23.01 7.43
C TRP A 351 -20.16 -23.47 5.97
N GLY A 352 -18.99 -23.95 5.52
CA GLY A 352 -18.65 -24.21 4.12
C GLY A 352 -19.13 -25.55 3.55
N ARG A 353 -20.40 -25.93 3.74
CA ARG A 353 -21.07 -26.89 2.86
C ARG A 353 -22.38 -26.32 2.34
N VAL A 354 -22.38 -25.98 1.07
CA VAL A 354 -23.60 -25.72 0.28
C VAL A 354 -24.58 -26.86 0.54
N GLY A 355 -25.69 -26.57 1.23
CA GLY A 355 -26.78 -27.52 1.47
C GLY A 355 -27.07 -27.90 2.93
N GLY A 356 -26.27 -27.46 3.92
CA GLY A 356 -26.59 -27.66 5.34
C GLY A 356 -27.21 -26.42 5.97
N LYS A 357 -28.54 -26.35 6.09
CA LYS A 357 -29.26 -25.27 6.81
C LYS A 357 -29.14 -25.35 8.34
N ASP A 358 -28.28 -26.21 8.86
CA ASP A 358 -28.21 -26.46 10.28
C ASP A 358 -27.11 -25.62 10.94
N ASN A 359 -27.56 -24.63 11.72
CA ASN A 359 -26.91 -24.08 12.92
C ASN A 359 -26.01 -22.83 12.87
N ALA A 360 -26.11 -21.94 11.87
CA ALA A 360 -25.57 -20.59 12.05
C ALA A 360 -26.56 -19.72 12.80
N ASP A 361 -26.20 -19.22 13.99
CA ASP A 361 -26.93 -18.10 14.59
C ASP A 361 -26.92 -16.94 13.57
N PRO A 362 -28.10 -16.53 13.05
CA PRO A 362 -28.17 -15.49 12.03
C PRO A 362 -27.53 -14.18 12.49
N THR A 363 -27.56 -13.90 13.79
CA THR A 363 -26.93 -12.71 14.39
C THR A 363 -25.42 -12.81 14.29
N ALA A 364 -24.82 -13.92 14.70
CA ALA A 364 -23.39 -14.16 14.59
C ALA A 364 -22.90 -14.10 13.13
N ALA A 365 -23.65 -14.67 12.18
CA ALA A 365 -23.32 -14.60 10.75
C ALA A 365 -23.36 -13.16 10.21
N ALA A 366 -24.36 -12.36 10.59
CA ALA A 366 -24.45 -10.95 10.23
C ALA A 366 -23.29 -10.13 10.82
N VAL A 367 -22.96 -10.35 12.10
CA VAL A 367 -21.79 -9.74 12.76
C VAL A 367 -20.50 -10.10 12.01
N GLY A 368 -20.35 -11.37 11.64
CA GLY A 368 -19.22 -11.86 10.86
C GLY A 368 -19.09 -11.20 9.50
N ALA A 369 -20.20 -11.08 8.78
CA ALA A 369 -20.22 -10.45 7.47
C ALA A 369 -19.80 -8.97 7.52
N ILE A 370 -20.34 -8.21 8.48
CA ILE A 370 -19.97 -6.80 8.71
C ILE A 370 -18.49 -6.70 9.08
N THR A 371 -18.03 -7.57 9.99
CA THR A 371 -16.64 -7.62 10.46
C THR A 371 -15.66 -7.83 9.31
N LEU A 372 -15.85 -8.88 8.51
CA LEU A 372 -14.96 -9.26 7.42
C LEU A 372 -14.94 -8.20 6.31
N ALA A 373 -16.11 -7.68 5.93
CA ALA A 373 -16.21 -6.59 4.95
C ALA A 373 -15.52 -5.31 5.45
N TYR A 374 -15.67 -4.98 6.73
CA TYR A 374 -15.02 -3.82 7.33
C TYR A 374 -13.51 -3.94 7.29
N VAL A 375 -12.93 -5.03 7.82
CA VAL A 375 -11.46 -5.19 7.87
C VAL A 375 -10.83 -5.26 6.49
N ARG A 376 -11.48 -5.94 5.53
CA ARG A 376 -11.03 -6.01 4.12
C ARG A 376 -10.84 -4.63 3.51
N ASN A 377 -11.75 -3.70 3.80
CA ASN A 377 -11.73 -2.33 3.25
C ASN A 377 -10.98 -1.33 4.14
N ARG A 378 -10.53 -1.74 5.33
CA ARG A 378 -9.86 -0.87 6.31
C ARG A 378 -8.34 -0.88 6.17
N ILE A 379 -7.78 -1.97 5.64
CA ILE A 379 -6.34 -2.16 5.45
C ILE A 379 -5.77 -1.14 4.48
N CYS A 380 -4.58 -0.66 4.85
CA CYS A 380 -3.78 0.27 4.08
C CYS A 380 -2.40 -0.33 3.82
N ALA A 381 -2.09 -0.65 2.57
CA ALA A 381 -0.74 -1.04 2.17
C ALA A 381 0.08 0.20 1.72
N PRO A 382 1.39 0.24 1.96
CA PRO A 382 2.19 -0.66 2.78
C PRO A 382 2.24 -0.26 4.28
N ARG A 383 1.26 0.51 4.78
CA ARG A 383 1.25 0.96 6.19
C ARG A 383 1.08 -0.21 7.16
N ASP A 384 -0.03 -0.94 7.04
CA ASP A 384 -0.42 -1.99 7.99
C ASP A 384 0.34 -3.30 7.72
N MET A 385 0.53 -3.64 6.44
CA MET A 385 1.20 -4.84 5.93
C MET A 385 1.73 -4.59 4.51
N SER A 386 2.57 -5.47 3.97
CA SER A 386 3.05 -5.37 2.58
C SER A 386 1.89 -5.44 1.57
N ALA A 387 2.12 -4.95 0.35
CA ALA A 387 1.10 -5.03 -0.71
C ALA A 387 0.67 -6.48 -1.00
N GLY A 388 1.62 -7.44 -0.99
CA GLY A 388 1.31 -8.86 -1.15
C GLY A 388 0.47 -9.41 0.00
N ALA A 389 0.83 -9.09 1.24
CA ALA A 389 0.05 -9.47 2.42
C ALA A 389 -1.36 -8.87 2.41
N ALA A 390 -1.52 -7.62 1.97
CA ALA A 390 -2.82 -6.99 1.85
C ALA A 390 -3.69 -7.63 0.76
N THR A 391 -3.10 -8.05 -0.37
CA THR A 391 -3.79 -8.87 -1.38
C THR A 391 -4.26 -10.21 -0.80
N ALA A 392 -3.38 -10.91 -0.09
CA ALA A 392 -3.68 -12.17 0.57
C ALA A 392 -4.79 -12.03 1.64
N PHE A 393 -4.71 -10.98 2.47
CA PHE A 393 -5.73 -10.67 3.47
C PHE A 393 -7.10 -10.47 2.83
N ARG A 394 -7.19 -9.66 1.77
CA ARG A 394 -8.47 -9.38 1.13
C ARG A 394 -9.09 -10.61 0.49
N ALA A 395 -8.27 -11.42 -0.20
CA ALA A 395 -8.72 -12.69 -0.76
C ALA A 395 -9.22 -13.66 0.33
N ALA A 396 -8.51 -13.75 1.45
CA ALA A 396 -8.92 -14.56 2.59
C ALA A 396 -10.23 -14.04 3.21
N ALA A 397 -10.36 -12.74 3.41
CA ALA A 397 -11.58 -12.12 3.94
C ALA A 397 -12.78 -12.41 3.03
N ASP A 398 -12.61 -12.34 1.70
CA ASP A 398 -13.66 -12.69 0.73
C ASP A 398 -14.03 -14.17 0.79
N LYS A 399 -13.04 -15.07 0.94
CA LYS A 399 -13.28 -16.52 1.07
C LYS A 399 -14.03 -16.87 2.35
N VAL A 400 -13.61 -16.31 3.49
CA VAL A 400 -14.29 -16.55 4.78
C VAL A 400 -15.68 -15.94 4.75
N LEU A 401 -15.84 -14.73 4.21
CA LEU A 401 -17.14 -14.07 4.06
C LEU A 401 -18.10 -14.91 3.22
N ALA A 402 -17.63 -15.46 2.09
CA ALA A 402 -18.42 -16.30 1.21
C ALA A 402 -18.84 -17.63 1.87
N SER A 403 -18.18 -18.06 2.95
CA SER A 403 -18.60 -19.26 3.68
C SER A 403 -19.75 -19.01 4.65
N LEU A 404 -20.04 -17.76 5.01
CA LEU A 404 -21.12 -17.42 5.96
C LEU A 404 -22.53 -17.56 5.37
N TYR A 405 -22.64 -17.80 4.06
CA TYR A 405 -23.87 -17.92 3.28
C TYR A 405 -23.80 -19.18 2.41
#